data_AF-A0A4R7VT40-F1
#
_entry.id   AF-A0A4R7VT40-F1
#
_cell.length_a   1.000
_cell.length_b   1.000
_cell.length_c   1.000
_cell.angle_alpha   90.00
_cell.angle_beta   90.00
_cell.angle_gamma   90.00
#
_symmetry.space_group_name_H-M   'P 1'
#
loop_
_entity.id
_entity.type
_entity.pdbx_description
1 polymer ?
#
loop_
_entity_poly.entity_id
_entity_poly.type
_entity_poly.pdbx_seq_one_letter_code
_entity_poly.pdbx_strand_id
1 'polypeptide(L)'
;MIKQQSYRHHYVPQWYQRGFLLEGHTAFKILDLRPEVFRDAKGVAVGKARAILTKGPDAWFFERDLYTTRVLGEPNDDIERFLFGAIDRTGKEAIQALVESDWDKVHFTYPQVFEFLDALRLRTPKGLRFLQSTLATKNQQELMVRMQEVRRMHCVMWMEGAIEIFEAAQSGTKFIFSDHPVTFFNPHVFPKDRAIPEGLDVPQHWLGTQTLIPLNSNHLMVITHREWGRKQGETRARKSRTNPRLFDNPLITYDGIQRGRPLSEKQVREVNYIIKTRAERYIASCNEQHLFPERHLKTTLWSKLGSFLLPRSYATALQSGFMTVKMKDGSYYFQDEFGRRPNSKAEFDKAVQDAKSMEAMMKRVLGKRYRDEE
;
A
#
# COMPACT_ATOMS: atom_id res chain seq x y z
N MET A 1 26.23 28.98 5.13
CA MET A 1 26.25 27.51 4.96
C MET A 1 25.63 27.18 3.61
N ILE A 2 26.43 26.74 2.65
CA ILE A 2 25.95 26.29 1.34
C ILE A 2 25.16 25.00 1.59
N LYS A 3 23.84 25.06 1.44
CA LYS A 3 22.92 23.95 1.73
C LYS A 3 23.09 22.89 0.64
N GLN A 4 23.34 21.63 1.03
CA GLN A 4 23.46 20.51 0.10
C GLN A 4 22.05 20.14 -0.41
N GLN A 5 21.70 20.66 -1.58
CA GLN A 5 20.46 20.35 -2.29
C GLN A 5 20.58 18.97 -2.95
N SER A 6 19.67 18.05 -2.64
CA SER A 6 19.66 16.74 -3.29
C SER A 6 18.89 16.83 -4.60
N TYR A 7 19.58 17.02 -5.74
CA TYR A 7 18.92 17.04 -7.05
C TYR A 7 18.35 15.68 -7.49
N ARG A 8 18.63 14.60 -6.74
CA ARG A 8 18.09 13.26 -7.00
C ARG A 8 17.01 12.96 -5.97
N HIS A 9 15.76 13.01 -6.39
CA HIS A 9 14.62 12.70 -5.54
C HIS A 9 14.25 11.23 -5.70
N HIS A 10 14.52 10.43 -4.66
CA HIS A 10 14.25 9.00 -4.67
C HIS A 10 12.77 8.75 -4.38
N TYR A 11 11.98 8.53 -5.45
CA TYR A 11 10.57 8.21 -5.30
C TYR A 11 10.32 6.79 -4.77
N VAL A 12 11.31 5.90 -4.85
CA VAL A 12 11.40 4.68 -4.03
C VAL A 12 12.60 4.83 -3.09
N PRO A 13 12.40 4.93 -1.76
CA PRO A 13 13.49 5.20 -0.82
C PRO A 13 14.56 4.14 -0.86
N GLN A 14 15.81 4.57 -0.76
CA GLN A 14 16.93 3.64 -0.75
C GLN A 14 16.84 2.62 0.40
N TRP A 15 16.32 3.00 1.57
CA TRP A 15 16.15 2.06 2.69
C TRP A 15 15.14 0.96 2.36
N TYR A 16 14.06 1.31 1.66
CA TYR A 16 13.04 0.36 1.23
C TYR A 16 13.62 -0.58 0.16
N GLN A 17 14.33 -0.03 -0.82
CA GLN A 17 15.03 -0.82 -1.84
C GLN A 17 15.98 -1.84 -1.21
N ARG A 18 16.76 -1.45 -0.19
CA ARG A 18 17.70 -2.34 0.52
C ARG A 18 17.02 -3.58 1.13
N GLY A 19 15.73 -3.51 1.48
CA GLY A 19 14.97 -4.68 1.94
C GLY A 19 14.85 -5.80 0.89
N PHE A 20 15.11 -5.52 -0.38
CA PHE A 20 15.08 -6.50 -1.46
C PHE A 20 16.45 -7.07 -1.82
N LEU A 21 17.53 -6.56 -1.19
CA LEU A 21 18.85 -7.15 -1.36
C LEU A 21 18.94 -8.49 -0.60
N LEU A 22 19.48 -9.50 -1.27
CA LEU A 22 19.87 -10.75 -0.63
C LEU A 22 21.24 -10.59 0.01
N GLU A 23 21.55 -11.46 0.97
CA GLU A 23 22.86 -11.47 1.62
C GLU A 23 23.99 -11.55 0.56
N GLY A 24 25.06 -10.77 0.78
CA GLY A 24 26.19 -10.64 -0.15
C GLY A 24 25.92 -9.84 -1.44
N HIS A 25 24.68 -9.40 -1.71
CA HIS A 25 24.37 -8.61 -2.91
C HIS A 25 24.43 -7.11 -2.62
N THR A 26 25.08 -6.36 -3.51
CA THR A 26 25.18 -4.88 -3.45
C THR A 26 24.38 -4.18 -4.54
N ALA A 27 23.86 -4.93 -5.51
CA ALA A 27 23.14 -4.41 -6.67
C ALA A 27 21.96 -5.31 -7.07
N PHE A 28 20.98 -4.68 -7.71
CA PHE A 28 19.85 -5.34 -8.35
C PHE A 28 20.11 -5.57 -9.83
N LYS A 29 19.36 -6.52 -10.39
CA LYS A 29 18.98 -6.53 -11.80
C LYS A 29 17.71 -5.70 -11.93
N ILE A 30 17.77 -4.66 -12.76
CA ILE A 30 16.64 -3.76 -13.04
C ILE A 30 16.22 -3.99 -14.49
N LEU A 31 14.97 -4.38 -14.70
CA LEU A 31 14.39 -4.52 -16.04
C LEU A 31 13.63 -3.25 -16.41
N ASP A 32 14.01 -2.63 -17.52
CA ASP A 32 13.23 -1.61 -18.22
C ASP A 32 12.19 -2.31 -19.11
N LEU A 33 10.92 -2.17 -18.76
CA LEU A 33 9.78 -2.72 -19.51
C LEU A 33 9.57 -2.01 -20.85
N ARG A 34 10.12 -0.79 -21.00
CA ARG A 34 10.06 0.02 -22.23
C ARG A 34 11.44 0.62 -22.52
N PRO A 35 12.44 -0.20 -22.91
CA PRO A 35 13.78 0.29 -23.20
C PRO A 35 13.76 1.22 -24.40
N GLU A 36 14.55 2.28 -24.34
CA GLU A 36 14.66 3.28 -25.39
C GLU A 36 15.10 2.66 -26.72
N VAL A 37 14.48 3.10 -27.81
CA VAL A 37 14.82 2.70 -29.18
C VAL A 37 15.52 3.88 -29.83
N PHE A 38 16.79 3.71 -30.16
CA PHE A 38 17.57 4.73 -30.84
C PHE A 38 17.12 4.80 -32.30
N ARG A 39 16.83 6.00 -32.78
CA ARG A 39 16.38 6.26 -34.15
C ARG A 39 17.36 7.18 -34.85
N ASP A 40 17.58 6.95 -36.15
CA ASP A 40 18.36 7.86 -36.99
C ASP A 40 17.58 9.13 -37.34
N ALA A 41 18.21 10.04 -38.10
CA ALA A 41 17.60 11.28 -38.56
C ALA A 41 16.35 11.08 -39.46
N LYS A 42 16.14 9.87 -40.00
CA LYS A 42 14.98 9.50 -40.82
C LYS A 42 13.89 8.78 -39.99
N GLY A 43 14.10 8.63 -38.68
CA GLY A 43 13.17 7.95 -37.77
C GLY A 43 13.28 6.42 -37.78
N VAL A 44 14.25 5.84 -38.49
CA VAL A 44 14.47 4.39 -38.57
C VAL A 44 15.15 3.91 -37.29
N ALA A 45 14.65 2.82 -36.70
CA ALA A 45 15.25 2.23 -35.51
C ALA A 45 16.63 1.63 -35.84
N VAL A 46 17.69 2.17 -35.23
CA VAL A 46 19.08 1.76 -35.43
C VAL A 46 19.67 1.00 -34.24
N GLY A 47 18.97 0.98 -33.10
CA GLY A 47 19.39 0.23 -31.94
C GLY A 47 18.38 0.28 -30.80
N LYS A 48 18.65 -0.48 -29.74
CA LYS A 48 17.83 -0.47 -28.52
C LYS A 48 18.75 -0.42 -27.30
N ALA A 49 18.39 0.38 -26.32
CA ALA A 49 19.05 0.39 -25.03
C ALA A 49 18.98 -0.99 -24.36
N ARG A 50 19.95 -1.27 -23.49
CA ARG A 50 19.94 -2.51 -22.69
C ARG A 50 18.67 -2.56 -21.85
N ALA A 51 17.93 -3.66 -21.98
CA ALA A 51 16.70 -3.87 -21.21
C ALA A 51 16.99 -4.15 -19.73
N ILE A 52 18.15 -4.71 -19.40
CA ILE A 52 18.52 -5.07 -18.03
C ILE A 52 19.76 -4.30 -17.61
N LEU A 53 19.65 -3.61 -16.47
CA LEU A 53 20.71 -2.85 -15.83
C LEU A 53 21.14 -3.55 -14.54
N THR A 54 22.40 -3.35 -14.14
CA THR A 54 22.88 -3.75 -12.81
C THR A 54 23.22 -2.49 -12.01
N LYS A 55 22.46 -2.20 -10.95
CA LYS A 55 22.54 -0.93 -10.20
C LYS A 55 22.26 -1.14 -8.71
N GLY A 56 22.94 -0.38 -7.87
CA GLY A 56 22.70 -0.31 -6.43
C GLY A 56 21.48 0.55 -6.06
N PRO A 57 21.03 0.52 -4.79
CA PRO A 57 19.86 1.26 -4.31
C PRO A 57 19.91 2.79 -4.51
N ASP A 58 21.11 3.37 -4.55
CA ASP A 58 21.37 4.80 -4.70
C ASP A 58 21.45 5.25 -6.18
N ALA A 59 21.52 4.28 -7.10
CA ALA A 59 21.84 4.52 -8.50
C ALA A 59 20.64 4.46 -9.44
N TRP A 60 19.43 4.15 -8.94
CA TRP A 60 18.18 4.12 -9.73
C TRP A 60 16.95 4.49 -8.89
N PHE A 61 15.76 4.47 -9.50
CA PHE A 61 14.48 4.82 -8.87
C PHE A 61 14.45 6.22 -8.24
N PHE A 62 15.09 7.17 -8.93
CA PHE A 62 15.01 8.59 -8.64
C PHE A 62 14.74 9.34 -9.94
N GLU A 63 14.20 10.55 -9.81
CA GLU A 63 14.16 11.52 -10.90
C GLU A 63 14.88 12.79 -10.45
N ARG A 64 15.37 13.56 -11.43
CA ARG A 64 15.97 14.85 -11.12
C ARG A 64 14.88 15.88 -10.83
N ASP A 65 15.01 16.58 -9.72
CA ASP A 65 14.14 17.71 -9.36
C ASP A 65 12.63 17.39 -9.35
N LEU A 66 12.25 16.13 -9.10
CA LEU A 66 10.87 15.63 -9.24
C LEU A 66 9.84 16.39 -8.40
N TYR A 67 10.30 16.92 -7.27
CA TYR A 67 9.49 17.63 -6.27
C TYR A 67 9.95 19.07 -6.08
N THR A 68 10.91 19.53 -6.88
CA THR A 68 11.48 20.86 -6.74
C THR A 68 10.44 21.86 -7.21
N THR A 69 10.08 22.78 -6.32
CA THR A 69 9.28 23.95 -6.68
C THR A 69 10.21 25.14 -6.91
N ARG A 70 9.73 26.19 -7.58
CA ARG A 70 10.48 27.44 -7.73
C ARG A 70 9.76 28.54 -6.99
N VAL A 71 10.44 29.20 -6.05
CA VAL A 71 9.93 30.37 -5.33
C VAL A 71 10.80 31.55 -5.71
N LEU A 72 10.23 32.58 -6.35
CA LEU A 72 10.97 33.75 -6.86
C LEU A 72 12.15 33.38 -7.77
N GLY A 73 12.04 32.29 -8.53
CA GLY A 73 13.08 31.80 -9.46
C GLY A 73 14.06 30.78 -8.84
N GLU A 74 14.19 30.77 -7.51
CA GLU A 74 15.08 29.87 -6.78
C GLU A 74 14.45 28.48 -6.56
N PRO A 75 15.22 27.39 -6.74
CA PRO A 75 14.73 26.03 -6.51
C PRO A 75 14.56 25.76 -5.01
N ASN A 76 13.41 25.20 -4.63
CA ASN A 76 13.05 24.80 -3.29
C ASN A 76 12.83 23.27 -3.23
N ASP A 77 13.61 22.58 -2.39
CA ASP A 77 13.60 21.12 -2.16
C ASP A 77 12.97 20.72 -0.80
N ASP A 78 12.20 21.61 -0.17
CA ASP A 78 11.61 21.40 1.16
C ASP A 78 10.69 20.17 1.20
N ILE A 79 10.02 19.85 0.09
CA ILE A 79 9.16 18.66 -0.02
C ILE A 79 9.98 17.37 0.13
N GLU A 80 11.11 17.26 -0.56
CA GLU A 80 11.99 16.09 -0.43
C GLU A 80 12.55 16.01 1.00
N ARG A 81 13.07 17.13 1.49
CA ARG A 81 13.83 17.17 2.75
C ARG A 81 12.95 17.02 3.99
N PHE A 82 11.90 17.83 4.10
CA PHE A 82 11.10 17.94 5.33
C PHE A 82 9.87 17.05 5.31
N LEU A 83 9.18 16.92 4.16
CA LEU A 83 8.01 16.06 4.06
C LEU A 83 8.40 14.59 3.87
N PHE A 84 8.99 14.24 2.73
CA PHE A 84 9.34 12.84 2.44
C PHE A 84 10.44 12.32 3.36
N GLY A 85 11.44 13.15 3.67
CA GLY A 85 12.47 12.79 4.65
C GLY A 85 11.90 12.44 6.03
N ALA A 86 10.86 13.13 6.51
CA ALA A 86 10.21 12.78 7.77
C ALA A 86 9.39 11.48 7.66
N ILE A 87 8.56 11.37 6.60
CA ILE A 87 7.72 10.19 6.35
C ILE A 87 8.58 8.93 6.17
N ASP A 88 9.72 9.03 5.49
CA ASP A 88 10.60 7.89 5.26
C ASP A 88 11.30 7.43 6.55
N ARG A 89 11.64 8.35 7.47
CA ARG A 89 12.21 7.98 8.78
C ARG A 89 11.21 7.23 9.63
N THR A 90 10.02 7.80 9.81
CA THR A 90 8.97 7.17 10.64
C THR A 90 8.38 5.94 9.98
N GLY A 91 8.27 5.94 8.64
CA GLY A 91 7.81 4.82 7.85
C GLY A 91 8.77 3.62 7.92
N LYS A 92 10.08 3.86 7.89
CA LYS A 92 11.08 2.79 8.09
C LYS A 92 10.86 2.08 9.41
N GLU A 93 10.79 2.82 10.51
CA GLU A 93 10.56 2.27 11.85
C GLU A 93 9.25 1.49 11.92
N ALA A 94 8.16 2.07 11.41
CA ALA A 94 6.84 1.46 11.41
C ALA A 94 6.78 0.14 10.61
N ILE A 95 7.39 0.11 9.42
CA ILE A 95 7.44 -1.10 8.58
C ILE A 95 8.32 -2.17 9.23
N GLN A 96 9.46 -1.80 9.82
CA GLN A 96 10.33 -2.75 10.53
C GLN A 96 9.59 -3.38 11.71
N ALA A 97 8.99 -2.56 12.59
CA ALA A 97 8.21 -3.05 13.72
C ALA A 97 7.07 -3.99 13.27
N LEU A 98 6.36 -3.63 12.19
CA LEU A 98 5.30 -4.46 11.63
C LEU A 98 5.81 -5.80 11.05
N VAL A 99 6.98 -5.82 10.41
CA VAL A 99 7.61 -7.04 9.87
C VAL A 99 8.17 -7.93 11.00
N GLU A 100 8.72 -7.33 12.05
CA GLU A 100 9.32 -8.04 13.18
C GLU A 100 8.29 -8.44 14.25
N SER A 101 7.03 -8.02 14.12
CA SER A 101 5.99 -8.22 15.13
C SER A 101 6.33 -7.59 16.50
N ASP A 102 7.03 -6.46 16.48
CA ASP A 102 7.27 -5.63 17.66
C ASP A 102 5.99 -4.85 17.99
N TRP A 103 5.05 -5.50 18.67
CA TRP A 103 3.71 -4.96 18.94
C TRP A 103 3.72 -3.73 19.85
N ASP A 104 4.72 -3.63 20.73
CA ASP A 104 4.92 -2.47 21.58
C ASP A 104 5.24 -1.24 20.72
N LYS A 105 6.13 -1.38 19.72
CA LYS A 105 6.37 -0.30 18.76
C LYS A 105 5.20 -0.07 17.82
N VAL A 106 4.59 -1.14 17.28
CA VAL A 106 3.44 -1.03 16.36
C VAL A 106 2.32 -0.21 16.98
N HIS A 107 2.04 -0.36 18.27
CA HIS A 107 1.02 0.44 18.96
C HIS A 107 1.18 1.96 18.72
N PHE A 108 2.42 2.46 18.72
CA PHE A 108 2.72 3.88 18.52
C PHE A 108 2.98 4.26 17.06
N THR A 109 3.36 3.30 16.22
CA THR A 109 3.79 3.54 14.83
C THR A 109 2.77 3.10 13.77
N TYR A 110 1.62 2.55 14.16
CA TYR A 110 0.67 1.95 13.21
C TYR A 110 0.14 2.92 12.15
N PRO A 111 -0.27 4.17 12.48
CA PRO A 111 -0.67 5.15 11.46
C PRO A 111 0.43 5.44 10.43
N GLN A 112 1.69 5.46 10.87
CA GLN A 112 2.85 5.80 10.05
C GLN A 112 3.12 4.74 8.97
N VAL A 113 2.66 3.49 9.15
CA VAL A 113 2.64 2.48 8.07
C VAL A 113 1.86 3.03 6.88
N PHE A 114 0.61 3.43 7.09
CA PHE A 114 -0.28 3.85 6.01
C PHE A 114 0.12 5.20 5.41
N GLU A 115 0.64 6.12 6.22
CA GLU A 115 1.20 7.38 5.72
C GLU A 115 2.40 7.15 4.81
N PHE A 116 3.28 6.22 5.17
CA PHE A 116 4.40 5.83 4.32
C PHE A 116 3.93 5.20 3.00
N LEU A 117 2.93 4.31 3.03
CA LEU A 117 2.41 3.69 1.82
C LEU A 117 1.73 4.71 0.89
N ASP A 118 0.97 5.63 1.44
CA ASP A 118 0.31 6.68 0.67
C ASP A 118 1.36 7.57 -0.02
N ALA A 119 2.39 7.99 0.72
CA ALA A 119 3.52 8.72 0.17
C ALA A 119 4.25 7.90 -0.91
N LEU A 120 4.54 6.62 -0.66
CA LEU A 120 5.21 5.72 -1.61
C LEU A 120 4.41 5.51 -2.90
N ARG A 121 3.07 5.67 -2.85
CA ARG A 121 2.20 5.63 -4.02
C ARG A 121 2.17 6.96 -4.76
N LEU A 122 1.94 8.07 -4.05
CA LEU A 122 1.69 9.38 -4.64
C LEU A 122 2.96 10.02 -5.21
N ARG A 123 4.12 9.78 -4.59
CA ARG A 123 5.36 10.47 -4.96
C ARG A 123 6.03 9.95 -6.23
N THR A 124 5.60 8.81 -6.78
CA THR A 124 6.25 8.26 -7.99
C THR A 124 5.77 8.99 -9.24
N PRO A 125 6.50 8.93 -10.37
CA PRO A 125 6.05 9.53 -11.63
C PRO A 125 4.63 9.08 -12.05
N LYS A 126 4.26 7.82 -11.77
CA LYS A 126 2.90 7.32 -11.99
C LYS A 126 1.88 7.94 -11.01
N GLY A 127 2.25 8.06 -9.73
CA GLY A 127 1.42 8.73 -8.72
C GLY A 127 1.17 10.21 -9.02
N LEU A 128 2.20 10.94 -9.41
CA LEU A 128 2.10 12.35 -9.78
C LEU A 128 1.25 12.56 -11.04
N ARG A 129 1.36 11.70 -12.06
CA ARG A 129 0.45 11.74 -13.23
C ARG A 129 -1.00 11.43 -12.86
N PHE A 130 -1.23 10.49 -11.94
CA PHE A 130 -2.57 10.24 -11.40
C PHE A 130 -3.15 11.50 -10.75
N LEU A 131 -2.37 12.19 -9.90
CA LEU A 131 -2.79 13.44 -9.27
C LEU A 131 -3.05 14.54 -10.31
N GLN A 132 -2.15 14.71 -11.28
CA GLN A 132 -2.30 15.69 -12.35
C GLN A 132 -3.59 15.46 -13.14
N SER A 133 -3.89 14.21 -13.51
CA SER A 133 -5.11 13.87 -14.24
C SER A 133 -6.38 14.02 -13.40
N THR A 134 -6.32 13.69 -12.10
CA THR A 134 -7.50 13.65 -11.22
C THR A 134 -7.85 15.03 -10.68
N LEU A 135 -6.84 15.85 -10.41
CA LEU A 135 -6.98 17.18 -9.81
C LEU A 135 -6.80 18.31 -10.84
N ALA A 136 -6.61 17.96 -12.13
CA ALA A 136 -6.49 18.90 -13.25
C ALA A 136 -5.42 20.00 -13.04
N THR A 137 -4.28 19.64 -12.45
CA THR A 137 -3.22 20.61 -12.12
C THR A 137 -2.50 21.09 -13.38
N LYS A 138 -2.25 22.39 -13.47
CA LYS A 138 -1.75 23.04 -14.69
C LYS A 138 -0.23 23.11 -14.78
N ASN A 139 0.45 23.11 -13.64
CA ASN A 139 1.90 23.24 -13.57
C ASN A 139 2.47 22.50 -12.36
N GLN A 140 3.79 22.40 -12.30
CA GLN A 140 4.52 21.69 -11.25
C GLN A 140 4.24 22.26 -9.85
N GLN A 141 4.15 23.58 -9.69
CA GLN A 141 3.90 24.19 -8.38
C GLN A 141 2.53 23.78 -7.84
N GLU A 142 1.49 23.89 -8.68
CA GLU A 142 0.14 23.47 -8.32
C GLU A 142 0.10 21.97 -7.99
N LEU A 143 0.75 21.13 -8.79
CA LEU A 143 0.84 19.69 -8.53
C LEU A 143 1.48 19.37 -7.17
N MET A 144 2.57 20.06 -6.83
CA MET A 144 3.26 19.89 -5.55
C MET A 144 2.43 20.37 -4.35
N VAL A 145 1.65 21.44 -4.49
CA VAL A 145 0.70 21.87 -3.44
C VAL A 145 -0.43 20.86 -3.29
N ARG A 146 -1.08 20.47 -4.39
CA ARG A 146 -2.18 19.50 -4.38
C ARG A 146 -1.78 18.15 -3.80
N MET A 147 -0.57 17.67 -4.13
CA MET A 147 -0.05 16.42 -3.58
C MET A 147 0.08 16.47 -2.05
N GLN A 148 0.42 17.62 -1.46
CA GLN A 148 0.47 17.77 -0.01
C GLN A 148 -0.93 17.79 0.61
N GLU A 149 -1.89 18.47 -0.03
CA GLU A 149 -3.29 18.55 0.43
C GLU A 149 -3.96 17.18 0.46
N VAL A 150 -3.69 16.33 -0.55
CA VAL A 150 -4.29 14.99 -0.65
C VAL A 150 -3.43 13.90 -0.01
N ARG A 151 -2.37 14.26 0.70
CA ARG A 151 -1.61 13.30 1.51
C ARG A 151 -2.58 12.57 2.43
N ARG A 152 -2.36 11.27 2.58
CA ARG A 152 -3.16 10.34 3.39
C ARG A 152 -4.52 9.96 2.77
N MET A 153 -4.79 10.33 1.51
CA MET A 153 -6.09 10.06 0.87
C MET A 153 -6.46 8.57 0.83
N HIS A 154 -5.48 7.66 0.79
CA HIS A 154 -5.76 6.22 0.76
C HIS A 154 -5.83 5.58 2.15
N CYS A 155 -5.38 6.27 3.20
CA CYS A 155 -5.09 5.67 4.50
C CYS A 155 -6.34 5.12 5.19
N VAL A 156 -7.46 5.86 5.21
CA VAL A 156 -8.68 5.43 5.92
C VAL A 156 -9.17 4.08 5.42
N MET A 157 -9.30 3.93 4.10
CA MET A 157 -9.78 2.69 3.52
C MET A 157 -8.82 1.52 3.71
N TRP A 158 -7.51 1.78 3.79
CA TRP A 158 -6.52 0.76 4.10
C TRP A 158 -6.58 0.32 5.56
N MET A 159 -6.68 1.26 6.50
CA MET A 159 -6.76 0.97 7.94
C MET A 159 -8.03 0.19 8.32
N GLU A 160 -9.13 0.41 7.58
CA GLU A 160 -10.37 -0.35 7.76
C GLU A 160 -10.36 -1.72 7.04
N GLY A 161 -9.34 -1.99 6.21
CA GLY A 161 -9.21 -3.24 5.47
C GLY A 161 -8.82 -4.44 6.34
N ALA A 162 -9.04 -5.64 5.82
CA ALA A 162 -8.42 -6.85 6.35
C ALA A 162 -6.98 -6.91 5.82
N ILE A 163 -6.01 -6.94 6.74
CA ILE A 163 -4.58 -6.90 6.42
C ILE A 163 -3.99 -8.28 6.69
N GLU A 164 -3.21 -8.77 5.72
CA GLU A 164 -2.43 -10.00 5.87
C GLU A 164 -1.02 -9.82 5.33
N ILE A 165 -0.03 -10.32 6.09
CA ILE A 165 1.38 -10.35 5.72
C ILE A 165 1.77 -11.79 5.39
N PHE A 166 2.04 -12.01 4.11
CA PHE A 166 2.47 -13.28 3.53
C PHE A 166 3.99 -13.41 3.54
N GLU A 167 4.46 -14.65 3.57
CA GLU A 167 5.89 -14.96 3.62
C GLU A 167 6.37 -15.73 2.38
N ALA A 168 7.55 -15.39 1.89
CA ALA A 168 8.25 -16.08 0.82
C ALA A 168 9.61 -16.64 1.27
N ALA A 169 9.84 -16.74 2.59
CA ALA A 169 11.10 -17.26 3.16
C ALA A 169 11.45 -18.65 2.60
N GLN A 170 10.45 -19.54 2.52
CA GLN A 170 10.57 -20.91 2.00
C GLN A 170 10.51 -21.00 0.46
N SER A 171 10.26 -19.90 -0.24
CA SER A 171 10.19 -19.87 -1.71
C SER A 171 11.58 -19.62 -2.30
N GLY A 172 11.94 -20.40 -3.33
CA GLY A 172 13.13 -20.16 -4.15
C GLY A 172 13.06 -18.86 -4.96
N THR A 173 11.85 -18.43 -5.33
CA THR A 173 11.60 -17.12 -5.95
C THR A 173 11.27 -16.10 -4.85
N LYS A 174 11.87 -14.91 -4.92
CA LYS A 174 11.63 -13.80 -3.99
C LYS A 174 10.76 -12.71 -4.62
N PHE A 175 10.13 -11.87 -3.80
CA PHE A 175 9.33 -10.76 -4.31
C PHE A 175 10.19 -9.73 -5.04
N ILE A 176 9.65 -9.18 -6.12
CA ILE A 176 10.21 -8.03 -6.82
C ILE A 176 9.62 -6.72 -6.26
N PHE A 177 10.27 -5.59 -6.52
CA PHE A 177 9.66 -4.28 -6.38
C PHE A 177 9.66 -3.53 -7.71
N SER A 178 8.80 -2.52 -7.84
CA SER A 178 8.66 -1.69 -9.03
C SER A 178 8.94 -0.21 -8.73
N ASP A 179 8.96 0.61 -9.78
CA ASP A 179 8.93 2.07 -9.70
C ASP A 179 7.58 2.66 -9.25
N HIS A 180 6.61 1.81 -8.94
CA HIS A 180 5.35 2.17 -8.31
C HIS A 180 4.95 1.07 -7.31
N PRO A 181 5.60 1.03 -6.12
CA PRO A 181 5.60 -0.17 -5.26
C PRO A 181 4.23 -0.57 -4.71
N VAL A 182 3.34 0.39 -4.48
CA VAL A 182 1.98 0.14 -3.99
C VAL A 182 1.09 -0.22 -5.17
N THR A 183 0.79 -1.51 -5.32
CA THR A 183 0.08 -2.05 -6.49
C THR A 183 -1.39 -2.28 -6.18
N PHE A 184 -2.29 -1.67 -6.96
CA PHE A 184 -3.72 -2.01 -6.94
C PHE A 184 -4.03 -3.17 -7.90
N PHE A 185 -4.67 -4.20 -7.37
CA PHE A 185 -5.03 -5.41 -8.09
C PHE A 185 -6.53 -5.66 -7.97
N ASN A 186 -7.20 -5.78 -9.10
CA ASN A 186 -8.57 -6.24 -9.17
C ASN A 186 -8.63 -7.39 -10.18
N PRO A 187 -8.96 -8.63 -9.77
CA PRO A 187 -8.91 -9.79 -10.66
C PRO A 187 -9.90 -9.68 -11.84
N HIS A 188 -10.94 -8.84 -11.73
CA HIS A 188 -11.94 -8.63 -12.77
C HIS A 188 -11.72 -7.34 -13.59
N VAL A 189 -10.55 -6.69 -13.44
CA VAL A 189 -10.19 -5.48 -14.19
C VAL A 189 -8.73 -5.54 -14.62
N PHE A 190 -8.53 -5.88 -15.89
CA PHE A 190 -7.20 -5.95 -16.48
C PHE A 190 -6.54 -4.55 -16.53
N PRO A 191 -5.21 -4.40 -16.43
CA PRO A 191 -4.56 -3.09 -16.46
C PRO A 191 -4.81 -2.27 -17.73
N LYS A 192 -5.17 -2.91 -18.86
CA LYS A 192 -5.56 -2.25 -20.12
C LYS A 192 -7.06 -2.25 -20.38
N ASP A 193 -7.86 -2.40 -19.33
CA ASP A 193 -9.31 -2.31 -19.44
C ASP A 193 -9.73 -0.93 -19.96
N ARG A 194 -10.53 -0.88 -21.03
CA ARG A 194 -10.94 0.37 -21.69
C ARG A 194 -11.80 1.28 -20.80
N ALA A 195 -12.40 0.74 -19.74
CA ALA A 195 -13.17 1.53 -18.78
C ALA A 195 -12.28 2.29 -17.79
N ILE A 196 -10.97 2.01 -17.76
CA ILE A 196 -9.99 2.74 -16.96
C ILE A 196 -9.20 3.66 -17.91
N PRO A 197 -9.10 4.98 -17.61
CA PRO A 197 -8.27 5.86 -18.42
C PRO A 197 -6.83 5.36 -18.50
N GLU A 198 -6.21 5.53 -19.66
CA GLU A 198 -4.85 5.05 -19.90
C GLU A 198 -3.86 5.65 -18.88
N GLY A 199 -3.02 4.78 -18.32
CA GLY A 199 -2.02 5.17 -17.31
C GLY A 199 -2.56 5.30 -15.89
N LEU A 200 -3.87 5.17 -15.66
CA LEU A 200 -4.45 5.14 -14.31
C LEU A 200 -4.63 3.71 -13.79
N ASP A 201 -4.69 3.59 -12.46
CA ASP A 201 -5.04 2.33 -11.80
C ASP A 201 -6.53 2.22 -11.54
N VAL A 202 -6.96 1.00 -11.21
CA VAL A 202 -8.32 0.76 -10.71
C VAL A 202 -8.57 1.58 -9.43
N PRO A 203 -9.78 2.13 -9.23
CA PRO A 203 -10.09 2.86 -8.01
C PRO A 203 -9.92 1.98 -6.76
N GLN A 204 -9.30 2.56 -5.71
CA GLN A 204 -9.13 1.88 -4.42
C GLN A 204 -10.49 1.49 -3.85
N HIS A 205 -11.49 2.37 -3.91
CA HIS A 205 -12.78 2.15 -3.27
C HIS A 205 -13.62 1.02 -3.88
N TRP A 206 -13.21 0.43 -5.00
CA TRP A 206 -13.91 -0.72 -5.57
C TRP A 206 -13.67 -1.96 -4.73
N LEU A 207 -14.74 -2.70 -4.43
CA LEU A 207 -14.68 -3.90 -3.59
C LEU A 207 -13.60 -4.88 -4.04
N GLY A 208 -13.51 -5.14 -5.35
CA GLY A 208 -12.54 -6.09 -5.90
C GLY A 208 -11.09 -5.62 -5.88
N THR A 209 -10.82 -4.36 -5.53
CA THR A 209 -9.47 -3.80 -5.51
C THR A 209 -8.77 -4.16 -4.20
N GLN A 210 -7.78 -5.05 -4.29
CA GLN A 210 -6.81 -5.33 -3.24
C GLN A 210 -5.56 -4.47 -3.43
N THR A 211 -4.89 -4.13 -2.34
CA THR A 211 -3.59 -3.45 -2.39
C THR A 211 -2.49 -4.44 -2.05
N LEU A 212 -1.49 -4.56 -2.92
CA LEU A 212 -0.33 -5.44 -2.77
C LEU A 212 0.89 -4.55 -2.55
N ILE A 213 1.61 -4.79 -1.45
CA ILE A 213 2.83 -4.07 -1.11
C ILE A 213 3.91 -5.09 -0.69
N PRO A 214 4.89 -5.39 -1.54
CA PRO A 214 6.09 -6.08 -1.10
C PRO A 214 6.78 -5.23 -0.02
N LEU A 215 6.95 -5.73 1.20
CA LEU A 215 7.62 -4.98 2.27
C LEU A 215 9.15 -5.17 2.23
N ASN A 216 9.58 -6.34 1.75
CA ASN A 216 10.96 -6.72 1.48
C ASN A 216 10.96 -7.96 0.56
N SER A 217 12.12 -8.55 0.30
CA SER A 217 12.25 -9.75 -0.56
C SER A 217 11.41 -10.96 -0.11
N ASN A 218 11.06 -11.04 1.17
CA ASN A 218 10.36 -12.18 1.78
C ASN A 218 8.96 -11.87 2.29
N HIS A 219 8.54 -10.62 2.40
CA HIS A 219 7.25 -10.26 2.99
C HIS A 219 6.40 -9.47 2.01
N LEU A 220 5.13 -9.88 1.87
CA LEU A 220 4.12 -9.18 1.08
C LEU A 220 2.95 -8.83 1.99
N MET A 221 2.65 -7.54 2.10
CA MET A 221 1.42 -7.09 2.73
C MET A 221 0.31 -6.99 1.68
N VAL A 222 -0.85 -7.56 2.02
CA VAL A 222 -2.08 -7.45 1.21
C VAL A 222 -3.15 -6.82 2.07
N ILE A 223 -3.81 -5.80 1.51
CA ILE A 223 -4.97 -5.15 2.13
C ILE A 223 -6.19 -5.44 1.28
N THR A 224 -7.22 -6.00 1.91
CA THR A 224 -8.47 -6.42 1.26
C THR A 224 -9.66 -5.75 1.92
N HIS A 225 -10.59 -5.19 1.15
CA HIS A 225 -11.85 -4.71 1.72
C HIS A 225 -12.61 -5.86 2.39
N ARG A 226 -13.07 -5.67 3.64
CA ARG A 226 -13.74 -6.72 4.43
C ARG A 226 -14.92 -7.34 3.69
N GLU A 227 -15.72 -6.51 3.02
CA GLU A 227 -16.85 -6.95 2.19
C GLU A 227 -16.46 -7.87 1.03
N TRP A 228 -15.29 -7.61 0.42
CA TRP A 228 -14.74 -8.44 -0.64
C TRP A 228 -14.17 -9.74 -0.09
N GLY A 229 -13.51 -9.70 1.07
CA GLY A 229 -13.05 -10.90 1.77
C GLY A 229 -14.20 -11.85 2.13
N ARG A 230 -15.40 -11.32 2.42
CA ARG A 230 -16.59 -12.12 2.75
C ARG A 230 -17.30 -12.71 1.55
N LYS A 231 -17.50 -11.93 0.49
CA LYS A 231 -18.24 -12.39 -0.70
C LYS A 231 -17.71 -11.72 -1.96
N GLN A 232 -17.02 -12.51 -2.77
CA GLN A 232 -16.48 -12.08 -4.05
C GLN A 232 -17.53 -12.16 -5.16
N GLY A 233 -17.15 -11.72 -6.36
CA GLY A 233 -17.95 -11.88 -7.57
C GLY A 233 -17.66 -10.79 -8.59
N GLU A 234 -17.69 -11.14 -9.87
CA GLU A 234 -17.40 -10.23 -10.99
C GLU A 234 -18.28 -8.97 -10.95
N THR A 235 -19.59 -9.13 -10.74
CA THR A 235 -20.55 -8.02 -10.67
C THR A 235 -20.34 -7.11 -9.45
N ARG A 236 -19.64 -7.60 -8.41
CA ARG A 236 -19.28 -6.82 -7.22
C ARG A 236 -17.93 -6.15 -7.35
N ALA A 237 -17.03 -6.68 -8.18
CA ALA A 237 -15.63 -6.27 -8.23
C ALA A 237 -15.45 -4.78 -8.57
N ARG A 238 -16.40 -4.16 -9.29
CA ARG A 238 -16.40 -2.73 -9.64
C ARG A 238 -17.36 -1.87 -8.80
N LYS A 239 -18.08 -2.47 -7.86
CA LYS A 239 -18.97 -1.71 -6.96
C LYS A 239 -18.14 -1.01 -5.91
N SER A 240 -18.55 0.20 -5.54
CA SER A 240 -17.95 0.90 -4.41
C SER A 240 -18.22 0.14 -3.11
N ARG A 241 -17.24 0.10 -2.22
CA ARG A 241 -17.43 -0.39 -0.85
C ARG A 241 -18.38 0.52 -0.07
N THR A 242 -18.91 0.02 1.05
CA THR A 242 -19.66 0.82 2.01
C THR A 242 -18.75 1.89 2.62
N ASN A 243 -19.30 3.10 2.74
CA ASN A 243 -18.65 4.27 3.32
C ASN A 243 -17.23 4.58 2.74
N PRO A 244 -17.10 4.76 1.41
CA PRO A 244 -15.82 4.98 0.75
C PRO A 244 -15.39 6.44 0.94
N ARG A 245 -14.51 6.69 1.91
CA ARG A 245 -14.03 8.04 2.24
C ARG A 245 -12.51 8.09 2.29
N LEU A 246 -11.95 9.23 1.88
CA LEU A 246 -10.50 9.44 1.78
C LEU A 246 -9.91 9.98 3.08
N PHE A 247 -10.61 10.93 3.71
CA PHE A 247 -10.14 11.64 4.90
C PHE A 247 -11.13 11.48 6.06
N ASP A 248 -10.65 10.90 7.15
CA ASP A 248 -11.37 10.71 8.41
C ASP A 248 -10.38 10.27 9.50
N ASN A 249 -10.80 10.23 10.76
CA ASN A 249 -10.07 9.69 11.91
C ASN A 249 -10.77 8.41 12.43
N PRO A 250 -10.63 7.27 11.74
CA PRO A 250 -11.32 6.05 12.13
C PRO A 250 -10.77 5.48 13.45
N LEU A 251 -11.63 4.83 14.22
CA LEU A 251 -11.21 3.86 15.23
C LEU A 251 -10.69 2.63 14.49
N ILE A 252 -9.45 2.23 14.80
CA ILE A 252 -8.76 1.13 14.13
C ILE A 252 -8.16 0.21 15.19
N THR A 253 -8.06 -1.06 14.84
CA THR A 253 -7.37 -2.05 15.66
C THR A 253 -6.30 -2.74 14.81
N TYR A 254 -5.21 -3.16 15.43
CA TYR A 254 -4.08 -3.83 14.77
C TYR A 254 -3.92 -5.29 15.21
N ASP A 255 -4.70 -5.74 16.20
CA ASP A 255 -4.78 -7.12 16.67
C ASP A 255 -5.34 -8.08 15.58
N GLY A 256 -6.08 -7.54 14.63
CA GLY A 256 -6.66 -8.29 13.52
C GLY A 256 -5.68 -8.62 12.38
N ILE A 257 -4.44 -8.12 12.40
CA ILE A 257 -3.46 -8.32 11.32
C ILE A 257 -3.05 -9.80 11.27
N GLN A 258 -3.28 -10.44 10.13
CA GLN A 258 -2.89 -11.83 9.90
C GLN A 258 -1.44 -11.91 9.41
N ARG A 259 -0.68 -12.90 9.87
CA ARG A 259 0.75 -13.07 9.52
C ARG A 259 1.10 -14.54 9.37
N GLY A 260 2.25 -14.82 8.77
CA GLY A 260 2.86 -16.16 8.79
C GLY A 260 2.29 -17.15 7.77
N ARG A 261 1.43 -16.72 6.83
CA ARG A 261 0.98 -17.60 5.74
C ARG A 261 2.09 -17.70 4.68
N PRO A 262 2.76 -18.87 4.52
CA PRO A 262 3.78 -19.02 3.50
C PRO A 262 3.13 -19.09 2.11
N LEU A 263 3.79 -18.51 1.12
CA LEU A 263 3.47 -18.65 -0.29
C LEU A 263 4.38 -19.69 -0.94
N SER A 264 3.78 -20.56 -1.74
CA SER A 264 4.51 -21.39 -2.68
C SER A 264 5.22 -20.56 -3.75
N GLU A 265 6.22 -21.14 -4.38
CA GLU A 265 6.97 -20.45 -5.44
C GLU A 265 6.08 -20.00 -6.61
N LYS A 266 5.07 -20.81 -6.98
CA LYS A 266 4.06 -20.45 -7.98
C LYS A 266 3.30 -19.18 -7.57
N GLN A 267 2.88 -19.10 -6.31
CA GLN A 267 2.13 -17.95 -5.79
C GLN A 267 3.00 -16.69 -5.76
N VAL A 268 4.27 -16.79 -5.37
CA VAL A 268 5.21 -15.65 -5.44
C VAL A 268 5.38 -15.16 -6.88
N ARG A 269 5.50 -16.09 -7.85
CA ARG A 269 5.57 -15.72 -9.28
C ARG A 269 4.30 -15.04 -9.78
N GLU A 270 3.11 -15.48 -9.34
CA GLU A 270 1.85 -14.80 -9.67
C GLU A 270 1.82 -13.36 -9.14
N VAL A 271 2.24 -13.13 -7.89
CA VAL A 271 2.37 -11.79 -7.31
C VAL A 271 3.35 -10.94 -8.11
N ASN A 272 4.54 -11.47 -8.42
CA ASN A 272 5.54 -10.77 -9.21
C ASN A 272 5.00 -10.41 -10.61
N TYR A 273 4.20 -11.28 -11.23
CA TYR A 273 3.56 -10.99 -12.52
C TYR A 273 2.52 -9.87 -12.41
N ILE A 274 1.71 -9.85 -11.35
CA ILE A 274 0.78 -8.73 -11.08
C ILE A 274 1.54 -7.42 -10.93
N ILE A 275 2.60 -7.38 -10.10
CA ILE A 275 3.43 -6.19 -9.86
C ILE A 275 4.10 -5.74 -11.16
N LYS A 276 4.71 -6.65 -11.91
CA LYS A 276 5.34 -6.36 -13.21
C LYS A 276 4.35 -5.74 -14.20
N THR A 277 3.13 -6.29 -14.28
CA THR A 277 2.11 -5.78 -15.21
C THR A 277 1.59 -4.40 -14.80
N ARG A 278 1.65 -4.06 -13.51
CA ARG A 278 1.18 -2.78 -12.94
C ARG A 278 2.26 -1.72 -12.78
N ALA A 279 3.53 -2.10 -12.89
CA ALA A 279 4.68 -1.20 -12.85
C ALA A 279 4.58 -0.14 -13.96
N GLU A 280 5.21 1.01 -13.73
CA GLU A 280 5.22 2.07 -14.74
C GLU A 280 6.23 1.73 -15.83
N ARG A 281 7.48 1.48 -15.46
CA ARG A 281 8.56 1.23 -16.41
C ARG A 281 9.61 0.27 -15.87
N TYR A 282 9.92 0.31 -14.59
CA TYR A 282 11.01 -0.45 -14.01
C TYR A 282 10.54 -1.44 -12.95
N ILE A 283 11.14 -2.63 -12.97
CA ILE A 283 11.09 -3.61 -11.87
C ILE A 283 12.49 -4.08 -11.50
N ALA A 284 12.69 -4.48 -10.25
CA ALA A 284 13.99 -4.87 -9.72
C ALA A 284 13.94 -6.09 -8.78
N SER A 285 15.04 -6.84 -8.80
CA SER A 285 15.30 -8.05 -7.99
C SER A 285 16.80 -8.33 -7.95
N CYS A 286 17.30 -9.07 -6.95
CA CYS A 286 18.67 -9.59 -6.97
C CYS A 286 18.90 -10.68 -8.02
N ASN A 287 17.84 -11.40 -8.40
CA ASN A 287 17.90 -12.46 -9.40
C ASN A 287 17.09 -12.06 -10.63
N GLU A 288 17.75 -12.09 -11.79
CA GLU A 288 17.17 -11.77 -13.09
C GLU A 288 15.97 -12.66 -13.43
N GLN A 289 15.99 -13.94 -13.04
CA GLN A 289 14.90 -14.88 -13.31
C GLN A 289 13.59 -14.45 -12.65
N HIS A 290 13.65 -13.79 -11.49
CA HIS A 290 12.46 -13.30 -10.79
C HIS A 290 11.76 -12.17 -11.56
N LEU A 291 12.45 -11.50 -12.50
CA LEU A 291 11.90 -10.41 -13.33
C LEU A 291 11.05 -10.93 -14.50
N PHE A 292 11.04 -12.25 -14.76
CA PHE A 292 10.29 -12.87 -15.85
C PHE A 292 9.36 -14.00 -15.34
N PRO A 293 8.47 -13.71 -14.38
CA PRO A 293 7.58 -14.73 -13.82
C PRO A 293 6.70 -15.41 -14.89
N GLU A 294 6.34 -14.69 -15.95
CA GLU A 294 5.54 -15.21 -17.06
C GLU A 294 6.17 -16.42 -17.78
N ARG A 295 7.51 -16.59 -17.72
CA ARG A 295 8.19 -17.74 -18.33
C ARG A 295 7.93 -19.05 -17.59
N HIS A 296 7.45 -18.98 -16.35
CA HIS A 296 7.28 -20.14 -15.48
C HIS A 296 5.83 -20.36 -15.05
N LEU A 297 4.93 -19.41 -15.34
CA LEU A 297 3.52 -19.52 -15.01
C LEU A 297 2.78 -20.32 -16.09
N LYS A 298 1.98 -21.30 -15.66
CA LYS A 298 1.10 -22.07 -16.57
C LYS A 298 0.02 -21.22 -17.22
N THR A 299 -0.38 -20.12 -16.57
CA THR A 299 -1.37 -19.19 -17.08
C THR A 299 -1.05 -17.77 -16.62
N THR A 300 -1.24 -16.82 -17.53
CA THR A 300 -1.13 -15.38 -17.28
C THR A 300 -2.49 -14.68 -17.40
N LEU A 301 -3.58 -15.46 -17.46
CA LEU A 301 -4.94 -14.93 -17.52
C LEU A 301 -5.26 -14.19 -16.22
N TRP A 302 -5.45 -12.88 -16.33
CA TRP A 302 -5.55 -11.96 -15.19
C TRP A 302 -6.59 -12.36 -14.15
N SER A 303 -7.76 -12.81 -14.59
CA SER A 303 -8.87 -13.24 -13.72
C SER A 303 -8.60 -14.52 -12.93
N LYS A 304 -7.56 -15.26 -13.26
CA LYS A 304 -7.15 -16.48 -12.55
C LYS A 304 -6.00 -16.26 -11.58
N LEU A 305 -5.46 -15.04 -11.49
CA LEU A 305 -4.34 -14.71 -10.62
C LEU A 305 -4.82 -14.38 -9.21
N GLY A 306 -4.00 -14.69 -8.21
CA GLY A 306 -4.11 -14.06 -6.88
C GLY A 306 -5.32 -14.51 -6.04
N SER A 307 -6.01 -15.60 -6.40
CA SER A 307 -7.14 -16.13 -5.61
C SER A 307 -6.76 -16.46 -4.16
N PHE A 308 -5.49 -16.82 -3.93
CA PHE A 308 -4.93 -17.10 -2.61
C PHE A 308 -4.69 -15.85 -1.75
N LEU A 309 -4.73 -14.64 -2.33
CA LEU A 309 -4.54 -13.37 -1.63
C LEU A 309 -5.76 -12.97 -0.78
N LEU A 310 -6.88 -13.69 -0.91
CA LEU A 310 -8.03 -13.46 -0.06
C LEU A 310 -7.71 -13.84 1.39
N PRO A 311 -8.17 -13.05 2.38
CA PRO A 311 -7.98 -13.38 3.78
C PRO A 311 -8.71 -14.69 4.11
N ARG A 312 -8.22 -15.43 5.12
CA ARG A 312 -8.95 -16.60 5.64
C ARG A 312 -10.33 -16.16 6.15
N SER A 313 -11.37 -16.94 5.87
CA SER A 313 -12.77 -16.58 6.16
C SER A 313 -13.01 -16.15 7.61
N TYR A 314 -12.46 -16.88 8.59
CA TYR A 314 -12.56 -16.56 10.01
C TYR A 314 -11.95 -15.20 10.39
N ALA A 315 -10.85 -14.80 9.74
CA ALA A 315 -10.20 -13.51 10.03
C ALA A 315 -11.12 -12.33 9.67
N THR A 316 -11.92 -12.45 8.61
CA THR A 316 -12.89 -11.41 8.23
C THR A 316 -14.15 -11.39 9.10
N ALA A 317 -14.45 -12.50 9.79
CA ALA A 317 -15.58 -12.62 10.70
C ALA A 317 -15.30 -11.99 12.07
N LEU A 318 -14.09 -12.19 12.61
CA LEU A 318 -13.64 -11.56 13.86
C LEU A 318 -13.59 -10.02 13.80
N GLN A 319 -13.47 -9.47 12.60
CA GLN A 319 -13.42 -8.02 12.35
C GLN A 319 -14.80 -7.43 12.01
N SER A 320 -15.88 -8.13 12.34
CA SER A 320 -17.25 -7.63 12.16
C SER A 320 -17.81 -7.02 13.45
N GLY A 321 -18.74 -6.08 13.31
CA GLY A 321 -19.51 -5.55 14.43
C GLY A 321 -19.32 -4.05 14.67
N PHE A 322 -19.65 -3.64 15.89
CA PHE A 322 -19.70 -2.25 16.32
C PHE A 322 -18.70 -2.04 17.46
N MET A 323 -17.66 -1.25 17.18
CA MET A 323 -16.64 -0.86 18.14
C MET A 323 -17.19 0.18 19.09
N THR A 324 -16.99 -0.06 20.38
CA THR A 324 -17.31 0.87 21.46
C THR A 324 -16.06 1.12 22.29
N VAL A 325 -15.69 2.39 22.46
CA VAL A 325 -14.55 2.80 23.26
C VAL A 325 -15.03 3.80 24.30
N LYS A 326 -14.72 3.55 25.56
CA LYS A 326 -14.92 4.49 26.67
C LYS A 326 -13.57 5.06 27.08
N MET A 327 -13.44 6.37 27.00
CA MET A 327 -12.21 7.07 27.37
C MET A 327 -12.12 7.25 28.89
N LYS A 328 -10.92 7.59 29.36
CA LYS A 328 -10.66 7.84 30.79
C LYS A 328 -11.46 9.01 31.35
N ASP A 329 -11.79 10.00 30.51
CA ASP A 329 -12.64 11.15 30.87
C ASP A 329 -14.15 10.81 30.89
N GLY A 330 -14.52 9.57 30.59
CA GLY A 330 -15.92 9.11 30.55
C GLY A 330 -16.63 9.32 29.22
N SER A 331 -15.99 9.95 28.22
CA SER A 331 -16.54 10.08 26.88
C SER A 331 -16.61 8.73 26.15
N TYR A 332 -17.56 8.59 25.22
CA TYR A 332 -17.75 7.39 24.42
C TYR A 332 -17.50 7.68 22.94
N TYR A 333 -16.84 6.74 22.27
CA TYR A 333 -16.65 6.72 20.83
C TYR A 333 -17.21 5.42 20.26
N PHE A 334 -17.89 5.55 19.13
CA PHE A 334 -18.59 4.46 18.48
C PHE A 334 -18.27 4.42 17.00
N GLN A 335 -18.12 3.21 16.48
CA GLN A 335 -17.88 3.03 15.05
C GLN A 335 -18.28 1.63 14.60
N ASP A 336 -18.96 1.51 13.47
CA ASP A 336 -19.12 0.20 12.83
C ASP A 336 -17.87 -0.24 12.05
N GLU A 337 -17.88 -1.46 11.53
CA GLU A 337 -16.78 -2.02 10.75
C GLU A 337 -16.45 -1.27 9.43
N PHE A 338 -17.37 -0.44 8.93
CA PHE A 338 -17.17 0.41 7.77
C PHE A 338 -16.84 1.84 8.16
N GLY A 339 -16.65 2.09 9.45
CA GLY A 339 -16.25 3.38 9.92
C GLY A 339 -17.38 4.38 10.18
N ARG A 340 -18.65 3.98 10.03
CA ARG A 340 -19.82 4.84 10.26
C ARG A 340 -20.02 5.04 11.76
N ARG A 341 -20.41 6.24 12.15
CA ARG A 341 -20.66 6.67 13.54
C ARG A 341 -22.13 7.05 13.69
N PRO A 342 -22.69 7.04 14.91
CA PRO A 342 -24.00 7.62 15.18
C PRO A 342 -24.11 9.02 14.59
N ASN A 343 -25.17 9.29 13.82
CA ASN A 343 -25.32 10.55 13.10
C ASN A 343 -26.24 11.56 13.82
N SER A 344 -26.87 11.15 14.92
CA SER A 344 -27.81 11.94 15.69
C SER A 344 -27.60 11.74 17.19
N LYS A 345 -28.06 12.71 17.99
CA LYS A 345 -28.02 12.61 19.45
C LYS A 345 -28.78 11.40 19.96
N ALA A 346 -29.94 11.08 19.37
CA ALA A 346 -30.73 9.92 19.76
C ALA A 346 -30.00 8.59 19.50
N GLU A 347 -29.35 8.44 18.34
CA GLU A 347 -28.53 7.26 18.05
C GLU A 347 -27.33 7.15 19.00
N PHE A 348 -26.68 8.28 19.29
CA PHE A 348 -25.54 8.32 20.21
C PHE A 348 -25.95 7.95 21.64
N ASP A 349 -27.01 8.56 22.16
CA ASP A 349 -27.52 8.30 23.51
C ASP A 349 -27.93 6.83 23.66
N LYS A 350 -28.57 6.25 22.62
CA LYS A 350 -28.88 4.82 22.57
C LYS A 350 -27.62 3.97 22.63
N ALA A 351 -26.60 4.26 21.82
CA ALA A 351 -25.34 3.52 21.83
C ALA A 351 -24.63 3.59 23.19
N VAL A 352 -24.73 4.72 23.91
CA VAL A 352 -24.23 4.84 25.29
C VAL A 352 -24.99 3.93 26.26
N GLN A 353 -26.32 3.83 26.15
CA GLN A 353 -27.11 2.92 27.00
C GLN A 353 -26.77 1.45 26.72
N ASP A 354 -26.63 1.09 25.45
CA ASP A 354 -26.22 -0.25 25.03
C ASP A 354 -24.83 -0.58 25.59
N ALA A 355 -23.87 0.35 25.48
CA ALA A 355 -22.53 0.21 26.03
C ALA A 355 -22.50 0.01 27.55
N LYS A 356 -23.31 0.78 28.31
CA LYS A 356 -23.44 0.61 29.77
C LYS A 356 -24.02 -0.75 30.14
N SER A 357 -25.01 -1.21 29.37
CA SER A 357 -25.63 -2.52 29.55
C SER A 357 -24.62 -3.65 29.30
N MET A 358 -23.81 -3.53 28.24
CA MET A 358 -22.71 -4.45 27.94
C MET A 358 -21.65 -4.47 29.05
N GLU A 359 -21.23 -3.29 29.55
CA GLU A 359 -20.27 -3.17 30.65
C GLU A 359 -20.79 -3.87 31.92
N ALA A 360 -22.05 -3.65 32.28
CA ALA A 360 -22.69 -4.30 33.43
C ALA A 360 -22.77 -5.83 33.27
N MET A 361 -23.15 -6.30 32.07
CA MET A 361 -23.18 -7.73 31.77
C MET A 361 -21.80 -8.37 31.88
N MET A 362 -20.77 -7.73 31.32
CA MET A 362 -19.39 -8.22 31.36
C MET A 362 -18.87 -8.31 32.79
N LYS A 363 -19.09 -7.28 33.63
CA LYS A 363 -18.73 -7.30 35.06
C LYS A 363 -19.42 -8.44 35.80
N ARG A 364 -20.71 -8.69 35.52
CA ARG A 364 -21.45 -9.80 36.14
C ARG A 364 -20.89 -11.17 35.75
N VAL A 365 -20.51 -11.36 34.48
CA VAL A 365 -19.96 -12.63 33.99
C VAL A 365 -18.57 -12.88 34.59
N LEU A 366 -17.69 -11.88 34.54
CA LEU A 366 -16.34 -11.99 35.10
C LEU A 366 -16.40 -12.18 36.63
N GLY A 367 -17.24 -11.43 37.33
CA GLY A 367 -17.41 -11.57 38.78
C GLY A 367 -18.11 -12.85 39.23
N LYS A 368 -18.68 -13.68 38.33
CA LYS A 368 -19.09 -15.05 38.65
C LYS A 368 -17.91 -16.01 38.54
N ARG A 369 -17.09 -15.85 37.49
CA ARG A 369 -15.93 -16.70 37.23
C ARG A 369 -14.86 -16.64 38.34
N TYR A 370 -14.65 -15.46 38.93
CA TYR A 370 -13.75 -15.30 40.09
C TYR A 370 -14.31 -15.83 41.42
N ARG A 371 -15.61 -16.21 41.48
CA ARG A 371 -16.22 -16.83 42.67
C ARG A 371 -16.28 -18.36 42.60
N ASP A 372 -16.05 -18.93 41.41
CA ASP A 372 -16.02 -20.38 41.19
C ASP A 372 -14.57 -20.94 41.22
N GLU A 373 -13.56 -20.08 41.47
CA GLU A 373 -12.14 -20.43 41.64
C GLU A 373 -11.63 -20.23 43.09
N GLU A 374 -12.52 -19.87 44.02
CA GLU A 374 -12.33 -19.94 45.49
C GLU A 374 -13.13 -21.12 46.06
#